data_AF-A0A2G9PRZ9-F1
#
_entry.id   AF-A0A2G9PRZ9-F1
#
_cell.length_a   1.000
_cell.length_b   1.000
_cell.length_c   1.000
_cell.angle_alpha   90.00
_cell.angle_beta   90.00
_cell.angle_gamma   90.00
#
_symmetry.space_group_name_H-M   'P 1'
#
loop_
_entity.id
_entity.type
_entity.pdbx_description
1 polymer ?
#
loop_
_entity_poly.entity_id
_entity_poly.type
_entity_poly.pdbx_seq_one_letter_code
_entity_poly.pdbx_strand_id
1 'polypeptide(L)' 'MDSLQTIVNKKQLEGWCKLLPDCETFLENFFCSCKPYGLETNLLNYVHDIKSQIAIDPTWQEYKNPLMQAFFDIIGYDGQ' A
#
# COMPACT_ATOMS: atom_id res chain seq x y z
N MET A 1 13.75 7.77 19.02
CA MET A 1 13.51 6.71 18.04
C MET A 1 13.21 7.42 16.74
N ASP A 2 14.13 7.37 15.78
CA ASP A 2 13.87 7.95 14.47
C ASP A 2 12.76 7.15 13.82
N SER A 3 11.63 7.80 13.54
CA SER A 3 10.51 7.18 12.84
C SER A 3 10.98 6.82 11.44
N LEU A 4 10.98 5.53 11.11
CA LEU A 4 11.22 5.06 9.74
C LEU A 4 10.23 5.76 8.81
N GLN A 5 10.77 6.61 7.93
CA GLN A 5 9.96 7.29 6.92
C GLN A 5 9.62 6.30 5.82
N THR A 6 8.40 6.44 5.32
CA THR A 6 7.93 5.64 4.20
C THR A 6 8.58 6.09 2.90
N ILE A 7 9.42 5.24 2.31
CA ILE A 7 9.99 5.44 0.97
C ILE A 7 9.27 4.49 0.01
N VAL A 8 8.78 5.03 -1.10
CA VAL A 8 8.05 4.24 -2.10
C VAL A 8 9.00 3.71 -3.16
N ASN A 9 9.13 2.40 -3.24
CA ASN A 9 9.79 1.71 -4.34
C ASN A 9 8.87 1.69 -5.57
N LYS A 10 9.04 2.67 -6.45
CA LYS A 10 8.23 2.83 -7.67
C LYS A 10 8.23 1.59 -8.57
N LYS A 11 9.34 0.86 -8.65
CA LYS A 11 9.43 -0.36 -9.47
C LYS A 11 8.52 -1.46 -8.92
N GLN A 12 8.45 -1.61 -7.60
CA GLN A 12 7.55 -2.57 -6.97
C GLN A 12 6.09 -2.12 -7.13
N LEU A 13 5.81 -0.82 -7.01
CA LEU A 13 4.48 -0.27 -7.26
C LEU A 13 4.00 -0.59 -8.68
N GLU A 14 4.80 -0.30 -9.70
CA GLU A 14 4.49 -0.63 -11.09
C GLU A 14 4.28 -2.13 -11.32
N GLY A 15 5.05 -2.98 -10.63
CA GLY A 15 4.90 -4.44 -10.68
C GLY A 15 3.56 -4.90 -10.10
N TRP A 16 3.19 -4.36 -8.94
CA TRP A 16 1.92 -4.69 -8.28
C TRP A 16 0.70 -4.15 -9.01
N CYS A 17 0.77 -2.95 -9.62
CA CYS A 17 -0.31 -2.44 -10.47
C CYS A 17 -0.57 -3.36 -11.68
N LYS A 18 0.47 -3.94 -12.29
CA LYS A 18 0.31 -4.92 -13.38
C LYS A 18 -0.25 -6.26 -12.91
N LEU A 19 0.08 -6.67 -11.68
CA LEU A 19 -0.38 -7.93 -11.10
C LEU A 19 -1.83 -7.84 -10.61
N LEU A 20 -2.24 -6.67 -10.12
CA LEU A 20 -3.57 -6.37 -9.59
C LEU A 20 -4.18 -5.17 -10.33
N PRO A 21 -4.53 -5.32 -11.62
CA PRO A 21 -5.03 -4.19 -12.43
C PRO A 21 -6.30 -3.57 -11.84
N ASP A 22 -7.19 -4.38 -11.25
CA ASP A 22 -8.43 -3.89 -10.62
C ASP A 22 -8.15 -3.02 -9.38
N CYS A 23 -6.95 -3.10 -8.80
CA CYS A 23 -6.49 -2.32 -7.65
C CYS A 23 -5.50 -1.20 -8.02
N GLU A 24 -5.14 -1.04 -9.29
CA GLU A 24 -4.10 -0.10 -9.75
C GLU A 24 -4.35 1.32 -9.22
N THR A 25 -5.54 1.86 -9.44
CA THR A 25 -5.90 3.22 -8.98
C THR A 25 -5.81 3.35 -7.45
N PHE A 26 -6.16 2.31 -6.71
CA PHE A 26 -6.05 2.31 -5.25
C PHE A 26 -4.58 2.35 -4.80
N LEU A 27 -3.74 1.49 -5.38
CA LEU A 27 -2.30 1.43 -5.09
C LEU A 27 -1.62 2.76 -5.43
N GLU A 28 -1.85 3.28 -6.64
CA GLU A 28 -1.27 4.55 -7.07
C GLU A 28 -1.72 5.71 -6.18
N ASN A 29 -3.02 5.81 -5.90
CA ASN A 29 -3.53 6.90 -5.06
C ASN A 29 -2.91 6.84 -3.67
N PHE A 30 -2.84 5.66 -3.05
CA PHE A 30 -2.25 5.54 -1.72
C PHE A 30 -0.76 5.89 -1.75
N PHE A 31 0.05 5.22 -2.57
CA PHE A 31 1.51 5.37 -2.51
C PHE A 31 2.01 6.69 -3.12
N CYS A 32 1.35 7.27 -4.13
CA CYS A 32 1.75 8.57 -4.67
C CYS A 32 1.34 9.74 -3.78
N SER A 33 0.29 9.59 -2.96
CA SER A 33 -0.13 10.60 -1.98
C SER A 33 0.38 10.34 -0.56
N CYS A 34 1.03 9.19 -0.36
CA CYS A 34 1.60 8.77 0.91
C CYS A 34 2.59 9.84 1.39
N LYS A 35 2.19 10.55 2.45
CA LYS A 35 3.08 11.50 3.12
C LYS A 35 4.18 10.72 3.86
N PRO A 36 5.33 11.34 4.15
CA PRO A 36 6.43 10.72 4.91
C PRO A 36 6.08 10.61 6.40
N TYR A 37 4.90 10.06 6.72
CA TYR A 37 4.55 9.63 8.06
C TYR A 37 5.36 8.38 8.44
N GLY A 38 5.33 8.06 9.74
CA GLY A 38 5.93 6.82 10.24
C GLY A 38 5.26 5.60 9.62
N LEU A 39 6.06 4.55 9.38
CA LEU A 39 5.62 3.26 8.82
C LEU A 39 4.30 2.75 9.42
N GLU A 40 4.19 2.76 10.76
CA GLU A 40 3.01 2.28 11.48
C GLU A 40 1.75 3.08 11.12
N THR A 41 1.87 4.40 11.00
CA THR A 41 0.74 5.27 10.63
C THR A 41 0.28 4.99 9.20
N ASN A 42 1.23 4.82 8.27
CA ASN A 42 0.88 4.49 6.89
C ASN A 42 0.29 3.09 6.77
N LEU A 43 0.78 2.11 7.52
CA LEU A 43 0.20 0.76 7.55
C LEU A 43 -1.25 0.79 8.08
N LEU A 44 -1.50 1.54 9.16
CA LEU A 44 -2.85 1.67 9.72
C LEU A 44 -3.81 2.34 8.74
N ASN A 45 -3.39 3.43 8.10
CA ASN A 45 -4.19 4.12 7.08
C ASN A 45 -4.48 3.19 5.90
N TYR A 46 -3.47 2.46 5.42
CA TYR A 46 -3.62 1.53 4.31
C TYR A 46 -4.61 0.40 4.62
N VAL A 47 -4.49 -0.23 5.80
CA VAL A 47 -5.41 -1.27 6.26
C VAL A 47 -6.84 -0.73 6.41
N HIS A 48 -6.97 0.51 6.90
CA HIS A 48 -8.26 1.18 7.01
C HIS A 48 -8.91 1.38 5.64
N ASP A 49 -8.15 1.83 4.64
CA ASP A 49 -8.66 2.06 3.29
C ASP A 49 -9.04 0.75 2.60
N ILE A 50 -8.26 -0.32 2.75
CA ILE A 50 -8.65 -1.67 2.26
C ILE A 50 -10.00 -2.10 2.86
N LYS A 51 -10.16 -1.96 4.18
CA LYS A 51 -11.42 -2.34 4.85
C LYS A 51 -12.59 -1.51 4.36
N SER A 52 -12.36 -0.23 4.09
CA SER A 52 -13.38 0.67 3.54
C SER A 52 -13.80 0.22 2.13
N GLN A 53 -12.85 -0.16 1.28
CA GLN A 53 -13.18 -0.71 -0.05
C GLN A 53 -13.94 -2.04 0.03
N ILE A 54 -13.55 -2.95 0.92
CA ILE A 54 -14.29 -4.21 1.14
C ILE A 54 -15.73 -3.96 1.61
N ALA A 55 -15.94 -2.92 2.43
CA ALA A 55 -17.28 -2.57 2.89
C ALA A 55 -18.16 -2.00 1.76
N ILE A 56 -17.55 -1.34 0.77
CA ILE A 56 -18.23 -0.81 -0.42
C ILE A 56 -18.49 -1.93 -1.43
N ASP A 57 -17.48 -2.76 -1.68
CA ASP A 57 -17.53 -3.88 -2.60
C ASP A 57 -16.89 -5.13 -1.97
N PRO A 58 -17.70 -6.11 -1.52
CA PRO A 58 -17.19 -7.33 -0.89
C PRO A 58 -16.29 -8.20 -1.76
N THR A 59 -16.29 -8.02 -3.09
CA THR A 59 -15.37 -8.75 -3.99
C THR A 59 -13.90 -8.44 -3.66
N TRP A 60 -13.62 -7.24 -3.15
CA TRP A 60 -12.29 -6.82 -2.72
C TRP A 60 -11.68 -7.65 -1.60
N GLN A 61 -12.49 -8.48 -0.93
CA GLN A 61 -12.00 -9.42 0.07
C GLN A 61 -10.92 -10.35 -0.50
N GLU A 62 -10.96 -10.68 -1.80
CA GLU A 62 -9.96 -11.53 -2.46
C GLU A 62 -8.60 -10.83 -2.63
N TYR A 63 -8.58 -9.51 -2.78
CA TYR A 63 -7.35 -8.72 -2.93
C TYR A 63 -6.70 -8.37 -1.59
N LYS A 64 -7.38 -8.59 -0.45
CA LYS A 64 -6.88 -8.20 0.88
C LYS A 64 -5.45 -8.69 1.14
N ASN A 65 -5.18 -9.97 0.94
CA ASN A 65 -3.85 -10.53 1.22
C ASN A 65 -2.79 -10.04 0.21
N PRO A 66 -3.04 -10.06 -1.13
CA PRO A 66 -2.15 -9.44 -2.11
C PRO A 66 -1.83 -7.96 -1.81
N LEU A 67 -2.82 -7.15 -1.46
CA LEU A 67 -2.62 -5.73 -1.14
C LEU A 67 -1.76 -5.53 0.11
N MET A 68 -1.93 -6.37 1.13
CA MET A 68 -1.07 -6.34 2.32
C MET A 68 0.39 -6.69 1.97
N GLN A 69 0.62 -7.67 1.10
CA GLN A 69 1.96 -7.98 0.63
C GLN A 69 2.55 -6.83 -0.19
N ALA A 70 1.74 -6.24 -1.07
CA ALA A 70 2.13 -5.08 -1.87
C ALA A 70 2.62 -3.93 -0.99
N PHE A 71 1.97 -3.69 0.16
CA PHE A 71 2.45 -2.68 1.10
C PHE A 71 3.89 -2.92 1.54
N PHE A 72 4.22 -4.12 2.02
CA PHE A 72 5.58 -4.41 2.50
C PHE A 72 6.62 -4.45 1.37
N ASP A 73 6.22 -4.83 0.15
CA ASP A 73 7.12 -4.84 -1.00
C ASP A 73 7.40 -3.43 -1.55
N ILE A 74 6.36 -2.58 -1.57
CA ILE A 74 6.43 -1.22 -2.10
C ILE A 74 7.11 -0.28 -1.13
N ILE A 75 6.87 -0.44 0.18
CA ILE A 75 7.57 0.34 1.20
C ILE A 75 9.02 -0.17 1.25
N GLY A 76 9.93 0.60 0.67
CA GLY A 76 11.36 0.30 0.74
C GLY A 76 11.89 0.52 2.15
N TYR A 77 12.76 -0.37 2.60
CA TYR A 77 13.66 -0.12 3.72
C TYR A 77 14.94 0.48 3.13
N ASP A 78 15.23 1.76 3.40
CA ASP A 78 16.55 2.32 3.13
C ASP A 78 17.49 1.86 4.26
N GLY A 79 17.85 0.58 4.18
CA GLY A 79 18.88 -0.03 5.01
C GLY A 79 20.22 0.31 4.38
N GLN A 80 20.84 1.38 4.87
CA GLN A 80 22.30 1.51 4.78
C GLN A 80 22.98 0.32 5.45
#